data_AF-A0A843K488-F1
#
_entry.id   AF-A0A843K488-F1
#
_cell.length_a   1.000
_cell.length_b   1.000
_cell.length_c   1.000
_cell.angle_alpha   90.00
_cell.angle_beta   90.00
_cell.angle_gamma   90.00
#
_symmetry.space_group_name_H-M   'P 1'
#
loop_
_entity.id
_entity.type
_entity.pdbx_description
1 polymer ?
#
loop_
_entity_poly.entity_id
_entity_poly.type
_entity_poly.pdbx_seq_one_letter_code
_entity_poly.pdbx_strand_id
1 'polypeptide(L)'
;MIKMKVSSIVAFILAFVLLISGIYGLNIGPVSLEGRQYEQAKQIGSYICLSCIGLTGSTVSHTLTEDTLNRLKKIDYPVKIWIFTSNDCPTCPDAKAIILNFTLENSNITYEEIRLETQGQFFDAYAVSELPTLIFFNKDGIVLRKDNFIHKVVGIDNLQKKVIEAIEMVS
;
A
#
# COMPACT_ATOMS: atom_id res chain seq x y z
N MET A 1 -10.37 -61.30 -46.60
CA MET A 1 -9.21 -60.38 -46.72
C MET A 1 -9.53 -58.89 -46.51
N ILE A 2 -10.80 -58.47 -46.35
CA ILE A 2 -11.20 -57.05 -46.23
C ILE A 2 -11.21 -56.54 -44.77
N LYS A 3 -11.52 -57.40 -43.79
CA LYS A 3 -11.58 -57.03 -42.35
C LYS A 3 -10.25 -56.55 -41.75
N MET A 4 -9.10 -57.06 -42.21
CA MET A 4 -7.77 -56.64 -41.73
C MET A 4 -7.41 -55.21 -42.15
N LYS A 5 -7.81 -54.78 -43.36
CA LYS A 5 -7.55 -53.42 -43.86
C LYS A 5 -8.37 -52.37 -43.12
N VAL A 6 -9.62 -52.69 -42.79
CA VAL A 6 -10.52 -51.77 -42.06
C VAL A 6 -10.01 -51.53 -40.63
N SER A 7 -9.55 -52.57 -39.92
CA SER A 7 -8.99 -52.43 -38.57
C SER A 7 -7.75 -51.52 -38.55
N SER A 8 -6.88 -51.66 -39.56
CA SER A 8 -5.67 -50.84 -39.68
C SER A 8 -5.98 -49.38 -40.02
N ILE A 9 -7.02 -49.12 -40.83
CA ILE A 9 -7.46 -47.76 -41.18
C ILE A 9 -8.10 -47.08 -39.96
N VAL A 10 -8.93 -47.79 -39.19
CA VAL A 10 -9.56 -47.25 -37.97
C VAL A 10 -8.50 -46.92 -36.92
N ALA A 11 -7.48 -47.76 -36.75
CA ALA A 11 -6.36 -47.48 -35.85
C ALA A 11 -5.58 -46.22 -36.24
N PHE A 12 -5.39 -45.99 -37.55
CA PHE A 12 -4.70 -44.80 -38.05
C PHE A 12 -5.50 -43.52 -37.81
N ILE A 13 -6.81 -43.56 -38.03
CA ILE A 13 -7.70 -42.41 -37.78
C ILE A 13 -7.74 -42.08 -36.29
N LEU A 14 -7.82 -43.09 -35.42
CA LEU A 14 -7.85 -42.89 -33.96
C LEU A 14 -6.54 -42.29 -33.44
N ALA A 15 -5.40 -42.74 -33.97
CA ALA A 15 -4.09 -42.16 -33.65
C ALA A 15 -3.96 -40.71 -34.11
N PHE A 16 -4.50 -40.38 -35.29
CA PHE A 16 -4.47 -39.01 -35.82
C PHE A 16 -5.37 -38.07 -35.00
N VAL A 17 -6.54 -38.54 -34.55
CA VAL A 17 -7.43 -37.77 -33.65
C VAL A 17 -6.77 -37.53 -32.29
N LEU A 18 -6.09 -38.53 -31.72
CA LEU A 18 -5.36 -38.37 -30.46
C LEU A 18 -4.20 -37.38 -30.60
N LEU A 19 -3.42 -37.46 -31.69
CA LEU A 19 -2.35 -36.50 -31.95
C LEU A 19 -2.88 -35.07 -32.13
N ILE A 20 -3.96 -34.91 -32.88
CA ILE A 20 -4.57 -33.59 -33.08
C ILE A 20 -5.10 -33.03 -31.75
N SER A 21 -5.81 -33.83 -30.94
CA SER A 21 -6.29 -33.40 -29.62
C SER A 21 -5.16 -33.03 -28.66
N GLY A 22 -4.04 -33.77 -28.71
CA GLY A 22 -2.84 -33.47 -27.92
C GLY A 22 -2.14 -32.19 -28.37
N ILE A 23 -2.02 -31.96 -29.68
CA ILE A 23 -1.44 -30.72 -30.24
C ILE A 23 -2.32 -29.52 -29.91
N TYR A 24 -3.64 -29.63 -30.04
CA TYR A 24 -4.55 -28.56 -29.63
C TYR A 24 -4.47 -28.32 -28.13
N GLY A 25 -4.48 -29.36 -27.29
CA GLY A 25 -4.30 -29.24 -25.83
C GLY A 25 -2.94 -28.70 -25.37
N LEU A 26 -1.90 -28.77 -26.21
CA LEU A 26 -0.59 -28.15 -25.97
C LEU A 26 -0.53 -26.68 -26.43
N ASN A 27 -1.32 -26.29 -27.44
CA ASN A 27 -1.37 -24.91 -27.95
C ASN A 27 -2.29 -24.01 -27.11
N ILE A 28 -3.41 -24.56 -26.63
CA ILE A 28 -4.10 -24.07 -25.42
C ILE A 28 -3.48 -24.79 -24.22
N GLY A 29 -2.22 -24.49 -23.93
CA GLY A 29 -1.58 -24.92 -22.69
C GLY A 29 -2.38 -24.47 -21.46
N PRO A 30 -1.93 -24.78 -20.23
CA PRO A 30 -2.59 -24.43 -18.96
C PRO A 30 -2.66 -22.91 -18.67
N VAL A 31 -2.53 -22.07 -19.68
CA VAL A 31 -2.46 -20.61 -19.65
C VAL A 31 -3.69 -19.97 -18.99
N SER A 32 -4.85 -20.63 -18.95
CA SER A 32 -6.04 -20.06 -18.31
C SER A 32 -6.17 -20.37 -16.81
N LEU A 33 -5.39 -21.31 -16.25
CA LEU A 33 -5.38 -21.57 -14.80
C LEU A 33 -4.09 -21.06 -14.14
N GLU A 34 -3.00 -20.95 -14.89
CA GLU A 34 -1.72 -20.42 -14.40
C GLU A 34 -1.70 -18.89 -14.29
N GLY A 35 -2.60 -18.16 -14.97
CA GLY A 35 -2.62 -16.69 -14.94
C GLY A 35 -2.90 -16.10 -13.55
N ARG A 36 -3.75 -16.75 -12.73
CA ARG A 36 -3.94 -16.33 -11.33
C ARG A 36 -2.73 -16.66 -10.45
N GLN A 37 -2.08 -17.81 -10.69
CA GLN A 37 -0.93 -18.21 -9.88
C GLN A 37 0.36 -17.48 -10.29
N TYR A 38 0.50 -17.03 -11.53
CA TYR A 38 1.69 -16.32 -12.00
C TYR A 38 1.78 -14.88 -11.47
N GLU A 39 0.66 -14.14 -11.44
CA GLU A 39 0.61 -12.84 -10.75
C GLU A 39 0.86 -13.00 -9.24
N GLN A 40 0.31 -14.05 -8.62
CA GLN A 40 0.59 -14.36 -7.22
C GLN A 40 2.04 -14.82 -6.99
N ALA A 41 2.65 -15.56 -7.92
CA ALA A 41 4.03 -16.02 -7.84
C ALA A 41 5.05 -14.88 -8.03
N LYS A 42 4.71 -13.87 -8.84
CA LYS A 42 5.52 -12.65 -9.00
C LYS A 42 5.56 -11.83 -7.70
N GLN A 43 4.45 -11.82 -6.96
CA GLN A 43 4.44 -11.31 -5.59
C GLN A 43 5.27 -12.23 -4.67
N ILE A 44 5.06 -13.54 -4.65
CA ILE A 44 5.79 -14.44 -3.73
C ILE A 44 7.32 -14.40 -3.93
N GLY A 45 7.82 -14.34 -5.16
CA GLY A 45 9.26 -14.31 -5.46
C GLY A 45 9.99 -13.07 -4.94
N SER A 46 9.31 -11.94 -4.85
CA SER A 46 9.84 -10.71 -4.25
C SER A 46 9.86 -10.81 -2.72
N TYR A 47 8.78 -11.31 -2.11
CA TYR A 47 8.62 -11.31 -0.65
C TYR A 47 9.60 -12.25 0.06
N ILE A 48 9.98 -13.37 -0.57
CA ILE A 48 10.95 -14.30 0.01
C ILE A 48 12.33 -13.63 0.18
N CYS A 49 12.78 -12.84 -0.81
CA CYS A 49 14.04 -12.11 -0.69
C CYS A 49 13.95 -10.88 0.21
N LEU A 50 12.80 -10.18 0.23
CA LEU A 50 12.61 -9.04 1.14
C LEU A 50 12.50 -9.47 2.61
N SER A 51 12.12 -10.72 2.90
CA SER A 51 12.09 -11.25 4.27
C SER A 51 13.50 -11.39 4.87
N CYS A 52 14.48 -11.84 4.08
CA CYS A 52 15.87 -11.93 4.51
C CYS A 52 16.54 -10.56 4.74
N ILE A 53 16.02 -9.52 4.09
CA ILE A 53 16.47 -8.13 4.25
C ILE A 53 15.60 -7.38 5.30
N GLY A 54 14.62 -8.06 5.91
CA GLY A 54 13.75 -7.49 6.95
C GLY A 54 12.73 -6.45 6.46
N LEU A 55 12.50 -6.38 5.15
CA LEU A 55 11.59 -5.41 4.52
C LEU A 55 10.14 -5.91 4.47
N THR A 56 9.92 -7.23 4.52
CA THR A 56 8.58 -7.80 4.77
C THR A 56 8.50 -8.20 6.23
N GLY A 57 7.83 -7.39 7.06
CA GLY A 57 7.67 -7.67 8.49
C GLY A 57 8.47 -6.75 9.42
N SER A 58 8.90 -5.58 8.96
CA SER A 58 9.28 -4.50 9.88
C SER A 58 8.03 -4.13 10.67
N THR A 59 7.90 -4.60 11.92
CA THR A 59 6.84 -4.11 12.80
C THR A 59 7.13 -2.65 13.07
N VAL A 60 6.48 -1.75 12.32
CA VAL A 60 6.52 -0.32 12.59
C VAL A 60 5.93 -0.13 13.98
N SER A 61 6.79 0.16 14.96
CA SER A 61 6.34 0.37 16.33
C SER A 61 5.41 1.58 16.38
N HIS A 62 4.14 1.35 16.69
CA HIS A 62 3.19 2.43 16.92
C HIS A 62 3.40 3.11 18.28
N THR A 63 4.10 2.45 19.21
CA THR A 63 4.43 3.01 20.52
C THR A 63 5.31 4.25 20.34
N LEU A 64 4.88 5.36 20.94
CA LEU A 64 5.61 6.62 20.89
C LEU A 64 6.88 6.52 21.74
N THR A 65 7.98 7.09 21.23
CA THR A 65 9.22 7.19 22.00
C THR A 65 9.06 8.15 23.19
N GLU A 66 9.83 7.95 24.25
CA GLU A 66 9.83 8.86 25.41
C GLU A 66 10.15 10.30 25.02
N ASP A 67 11.06 10.52 24.06
CA ASP A 67 11.34 11.84 23.48
C ASP A 67 10.07 12.49 22.91
N THR A 68 9.34 11.74 22.06
CA THR A 68 8.10 12.21 21.44
C THR A 68 7.06 12.52 22.52
N LEU A 69 6.88 11.67 23.52
CA LEU A 69 5.95 11.89 24.63
C LEU A 69 6.28 13.15 25.42
N ASN A 70 7.56 13.37 25.73
CA ASN A 70 8.00 14.55 26.48
C ASN A 70 7.82 15.85 25.71
N ARG A 71 7.97 15.81 24.38
CA ARG A 71 7.72 16.94 23.49
C ARG A 71 6.22 17.19 23.32
N LEU A 72 5.43 16.12 23.15
CA LEU A 72 3.97 16.18 23.05
C LEU A 72 3.34 16.86 24.26
N LYS A 73 3.83 16.60 25.47
CA LYS A 73 3.34 17.23 26.71
C LYS A 73 3.49 18.75 26.74
N LYS A 74 4.38 19.32 25.92
CA LYS A 74 4.63 20.77 25.86
C LYS A 74 3.69 21.48 24.88
N ILE A 75 2.91 20.75 24.10
CA ILE A 75 2.00 21.32 23.09
C ILE A 75 0.68 21.69 23.78
N ASP A 76 0.45 22.98 23.96
CA ASP A 76 -0.71 23.56 24.62
C ASP A 76 -1.65 24.32 23.66
N TYR A 77 -1.43 24.19 22.36
CA TYR A 77 -2.21 24.84 21.29
C TYR A 77 -2.84 23.81 20.35
N PRO A 78 -4.00 24.11 19.74
CA PRO A 78 -4.71 23.14 18.93
C PRO A 78 -4.07 22.98 17.54
N VAL A 79 -3.94 21.72 17.12
CA VAL A 79 -3.37 21.31 15.84
C VAL A 79 -4.29 20.29 15.19
N LYS A 80 -4.63 20.51 13.91
CA LYS A 80 -5.37 19.54 13.10
C LYS A 80 -4.45 18.93 12.06
N ILE A 81 -4.50 17.61 11.94
CA ILE A 81 -3.70 16.84 10.99
C ILE A 81 -4.63 16.19 9.97
N TRP A 82 -4.38 16.42 8.69
CA TRP A 82 -4.98 15.59 7.64
C TRP A 82 -3.98 14.53 7.23
N ILE A 83 -4.39 13.26 7.32
CA ILE A 83 -3.63 12.13 6.81
C ILE A 83 -4.27 11.62 5.52
N PHE A 84 -3.53 11.72 4.43
CA PHE A 84 -3.93 11.23 3.11
C PHE A 84 -3.58 9.75 3.01
N THR A 85 -4.55 8.93 2.60
CA THR A 85 -4.42 7.46 2.50
C THR A 85 -5.15 6.90 1.28
N SER A 86 -4.89 5.63 0.96
CA SER A 86 -5.66 4.84 -0.01
C SER A 86 -5.73 3.38 0.46
N ASN A 87 -6.65 2.61 -0.13
CA ASN A 87 -6.79 1.17 0.12
C ASN A 87 -5.56 0.37 -0.29
N ASP A 88 -4.89 0.80 -1.36
CA ASP A 88 -3.74 0.10 -1.95
C ASP A 88 -2.40 0.48 -1.30
N CYS A 89 -2.42 1.30 -0.24
CA CYS A 89 -1.24 1.76 0.46
C CYS A 89 -0.91 0.86 1.67
N PRO A 90 0.13 0.01 1.60
CA PRO A 90 0.41 -0.97 2.65
C PRO A 90 0.84 -0.36 3.99
N THR A 91 1.47 0.82 3.98
CA THR A 91 2.02 1.50 5.16
C THR A 91 1.06 2.53 5.77
N CYS A 92 -0.06 2.82 5.11
CA CYS A 92 -1.04 3.81 5.57
C CYS A 92 -1.74 3.42 6.89
N PRO A 93 -2.09 2.14 7.14
CA PRO A 93 -2.61 1.72 8.45
C PRO A 93 -1.64 2.03 9.60
N ASP A 94 -0.34 1.81 9.38
CA ASP A 94 0.69 2.06 10.39
C ASP A 94 0.85 3.55 10.70
N ALA A 95 0.83 4.38 9.65
CA ALA A 95 0.86 5.84 9.81
C ALA A 95 -0.35 6.33 10.60
N LYS A 96 -1.55 5.81 10.31
CA LYS A 96 -2.77 6.18 11.03
C LYS A 96 -2.70 5.77 12.50
N ALA A 97 -2.20 4.57 12.80
CA ALA A 97 -2.03 4.11 14.18
C ALA A 97 -1.06 5.02 14.96
N ILE A 98 0.04 5.45 14.34
CA ILE A 98 0.96 6.41 14.96
C ILE A 98 0.25 7.74 15.24
N ILE A 99 -0.45 8.32 14.27
CA ILE A 99 -1.15 9.60 14.46
C ILE A 99 -2.28 9.51 15.48
N LEU A 100 -3.00 8.39 15.52
CA LEU A 100 -3.97 8.13 16.57
C LEU A 100 -3.31 8.19 17.95
N ASN A 101 -2.14 7.57 18.14
CA ASN A 101 -1.42 7.63 19.42
C ASN A 101 -1.01 9.07 19.78
N PHE A 102 -0.65 9.91 18.81
CA PHE A 102 -0.41 11.35 19.08
C PHE A 102 -1.66 12.03 19.64
N THR A 103 -2.85 11.75 19.07
CA THR A 103 -4.11 12.34 19.53
C THR A 103 -4.60 11.80 20.87
N LEU A 104 -4.26 10.54 21.20
CA LEU A 104 -4.57 9.95 22.49
C LEU A 104 -3.71 10.56 23.60
N GLU A 105 -2.45 10.89 23.31
CA GLU A 105 -1.54 11.46 24.29
C GLU A 105 -1.68 12.97 24.48
N ASN A 106 -2.23 13.69 23.49
CA ASN A 106 -2.51 15.12 23.63
C ASN A 106 -3.82 15.50 22.94
N SER A 107 -4.82 15.90 23.74
CA SER A 107 -6.15 16.30 23.27
C SER A 107 -6.19 17.56 22.41
N ASN A 108 -5.11 18.36 22.39
CA ASN A 108 -4.98 19.51 21.49
C ASN A 108 -4.70 19.08 20.04
N ILE A 109 -4.30 17.82 19.82
CA ILE A 109 -4.01 17.27 18.51
C ILE A 109 -5.21 16.47 18.04
N THR A 110 -5.71 16.81 16.86
CA THR A 110 -6.81 16.08 16.20
C THR A 110 -6.38 15.62 14.82
N TYR A 111 -7.00 14.56 14.30
CA TYR A 111 -6.73 14.10 12.94
C TYR A 111 -8.00 13.78 12.16
N GLU A 112 -7.89 13.87 10.84
CA GLU A 112 -8.92 13.47 9.88
C GLU A 112 -8.25 12.68 8.75
N GLU A 113 -8.85 11.56 8.38
CA GLU A 113 -8.38 10.71 7.29
C GLU A 113 -9.00 11.18 5.97
N ILE A 114 -8.16 11.49 4.99
CA ILE A 114 -8.55 11.90 3.63
C ILE A 114 -8.23 10.75 2.68
N ARG A 115 -9.27 10.06 2.19
CA ARG A 115 -9.10 8.85 1.37
C ARG A 115 -9.20 9.15 -0.12
N LEU A 116 -8.26 8.63 -0.91
CA LEU A 116 -8.22 8.85 -2.36
C LEU A 116 -9.53 8.47 -3.04
N GLU A 117 -10.15 7.37 -2.61
CA GLU A 117 -11.34 6.80 -3.25
C GLU A 117 -12.60 7.66 -3.05
N THR A 118 -12.68 8.40 -1.94
CA THR A 118 -13.87 9.19 -1.59
C THR A 118 -13.65 10.69 -1.68
N GLN A 119 -12.39 11.13 -1.62
CA GLN A 119 -12.00 12.52 -1.40
C GLN A 119 -10.84 12.94 -2.33
N GLY A 120 -10.74 12.33 -3.52
CA GLY A 120 -9.67 12.57 -4.49
C GLY A 120 -9.45 14.05 -4.86
N GLN A 121 -10.48 14.88 -4.83
CA GLN A 121 -10.35 16.34 -5.07
C GLN A 121 -9.34 17.04 -4.14
N PHE A 122 -9.16 16.55 -2.92
CA PHE A 122 -8.17 17.12 -1.99
C PHE A 122 -6.74 16.68 -2.33
N PHE A 123 -6.55 15.54 -2.98
CA PHE A 123 -5.23 15.13 -3.44
C PHE A 123 -4.70 16.10 -4.49
N ASP A 124 -5.55 16.45 -5.45
CA ASP A 124 -5.19 17.43 -6.49
C ASP A 124 -4.99 18.83 -5.88
N ALA A 125 -5.93 19.29 -5.04
CA ALA A 125 -5.89 20.63 -4.45
C ALA A 125 -4.65 20.86 -3.57
N TYR A 126 -4.17 19.81 -2.90
CA TYR A 126 -3.00 19.86 -2.04
C TYR A 126 -1.75 19.29 -2.71
N ALA A 127 -1.79 18.92 -4.00
CA ALA A 127 -0.70 18.30 -4.75
C ALA A 127 -0.07 17.10 -4.02
N VAL A 128 -0.91 16.19 -3.52
CA VAL A 128 -0.49 14.96 -2.84
C VAL A 128 -0.31 13.87 -3.90
N SER A 129 0.95 13.52 -4.17
CA SER A 129 1.33 12.47 -5.13
C SER A 129 1.81 11.17 -4.46
N GLU A 130 2.13 11.23 -3.16
CA GLU A 130 2.73 10.14 -2.41
C GLU A 130 1.91 9.85 -1.15
N LEU A 131 1.92 8.59 -0.73
CA LEU A 131 1.15 8.11 0.42
C LEU A 131 2.04 7.32 1.40
N PRO A 132 1.77 7.39 2.71
CA PRO A 132 0.90 8.37 3.36
C PRO A 132 1.51 9.77 3.29
N THR A 133 0.66 10.80 3.21
CA THR A 133 1.07 12.21 3.32
C THR A 133 0.28 12.89 4.43
N LEU A 134 0.95 13.71 5.23
CA LEU A 134 0.33 14.46 6.31
C LEU A 134 0.44 15.96 6.04
N ILE A 135 -0.66 16.65 6.24
CA ILE A 135 -0.76 18.11 6.15
C ILE A 135 -1.27 18.64 7.48
N PHE A 136 -0.64 19.70 7.95
CA PHE A 136 -0.89 20.27 9.26
C PHE A 136 -1.61 21.60 9.10
N PHE A 137 -2.54 21.86 10.03
CA PHE A 137 -3.31 23.09 10.11
C PHE A 137 -3.16 23.69 11.52
N ASN A 138 -3.06 25.02 11.58
CA ASN A 138 -3.12 25.74 12.83
C ASN A 138 -4.56 25.83 13.36
N LYS A 139 -4.73 26.50 14.51
CA LYS A 139 -6.03 26.74 15.16
C LYS A 139 -7.07 27.45 14.28
N ASP A 140 -6.62 28.29 13.35
CA ASP A 140 -7.47 29.08 12.46
C ASP A 140 -7.83 28.31 11.18
N GLY A 141 -7.42 27.04 11.08
CA GLY A 141 -7.60 26.21 9.90
C GLY A 141 -6.68 26.59 8.74
N ILE A 142 -5.65 27.39 9.00
CA ILE A 142 -4.67 27.80 8.00
C ILE A 142 -3.64 26.69 7.83
N VAL A 143 -3.44 26.29 6.58
CA VAL A 143 -2.44 25.31 6.18
C VAL A 143 -1.04 25.84 6.47
N LEU A 144 -0.22 25.01 7.09
CA LEU A 144 1.13 25.38 7.48
C LEU A 144 2.06 25.31 6.27
N ARG A 145 2.77 26.40 6.00
CA ARG A 145 3.60 26.57 4.80
C ARG A 145 5.05 26.85 5.14
N LYS A 146 5.96 26.31 4.33
CA LYS A 146 7.39 26.62 4.34
C LYS A 146 7.79 27.12 2.95
N ASP A 147 8.45 28.27 2.88
CA ASP A 147 8.89 28.89 1.61
C ASP A 147 7.76 29.06 0.57
N ASN A 148 6.56 29.43 1.04
CA ASN A 148 5.31 29.52 0.29
C ASN A 148 4.68 28.18 -0.17
N PHE A 149 5.29 27.04 0.15
CA PHE A 149 4.76 25.71 -0.15
C PHE A 149 4.11 25.07 1.07
N ILE A 150 3.06 24.28 0.86
CA ILE A 150 2.40 23.51 1.92
C ILE A 150 3.42 22.53 2.51
N HIS A 151 3.66 22.62 3.82
CA HIS A 151 4.54 21.71 4.50
C HIS A 151 3.86 20.34 4.60
N LYS A 152 4.53 19.33 4.04
CA LYS A 152 4.04 17.94 3.98
C LYS A 152 5.04 17.03 4.66
N VAL A 153 4.53 16.12 5.49
CA VAL A 153 5.30 14.97 5.97
C VAL A 153 4.89 13.78 5.12
N VAL A 154 5.85 13.17 4.43
CA VAL A 154 5.62 12.08 3.47
C VAL A 154 6.32 10.82 3.93
N GLY A 155 5.63 9.68 3.75
CA GLY A 155 6.12 8.34 4.05
C GLY A 155 6.08 7.98 5.53
N ILE A 156 6.34 6.70 5.82
CA ILE A 156 6.31 6.13 7.18
C ILE A 156 7.66 6.23 7.90
N ASP A 157 8.76 6.40 7.17
CA ASP A 157 10.11 6.42 7.74
C ASP A 157 10.31 7.61 8.68
N ASN A 158 10.69 7.30 9.92
CA ASN A 158 10.85 8.28 11.01
C ASN A 158 9.62 9.17 11.20
N LEU A 159 8.42 8.64 10.93
CA LEU A 159 7.18 9.41 10.95
C LEU A 159 6.97 10.13 12.29
N GLN A 160 7.15 9.44 13.42
CA GLN A 160 6.98 10.06 14.75
C GLN A 160 7.83 11.34 14.89
N LYS A 161 9.11 11.28 14.51
CA LYS A 161 10.04 12.41 14.58
C LYS A 161 9.63 13.54 13.65
N LYS A 162 9.30 13.23 12.39
CA LYS A 162 8.87 14.22 11.40
C LYS A 162 7.58 14.94 11.85
N VAL A 163 6.65 14.19 12.43
CA VAL A 163 5.35 14.72 12.90
C VAL A 163 5.55 15.64 14.09
N ILE A 164 6.32 15.25 15.12
CA ILE A 164 6.54 16.12 16.28
C ILE A 164 7.30 17.40 15.90
N GLU A 165 8.30 17.30 15.01
CA GLU A 165 8.99 18.48 14.47
C GLU A 165 8.04 19.37 13.66
N ALA A 166 7.17 18.77 12.84
CA ALA A 166 6.16 19.50 12.09
C ALA A 166 5.15 20.19 13.01
N ILE A 167 4.76 19.57 14.13
CA ILE A 167 3.87 20.21 15.10
C ILE A 167 4.59 21.36 15.81
N GLU A 168 5.82 21.19 16.25
CA GLU A 168 6.57 22.26 16.93
C GLU A 168 6.83 23.47 16.04
N MET A 169 6.95 23.29 14.72
CA MET A 169 7.08 24.40 13.77
C MET A 169 5.85 25.31 13.70
N VAL A 170 4.75 24.93 14.35
CA VAL A 170 3.44 25.56 14.16
C VAL A 170 2.90 26.23 15.41
N SER A 171 3.72 26.28 16.47
CA SER A 171 3.52 27.11 17.67
C SER A 171 3.64 28.60 17.35
#